data_AF-A0A9W9YX79-F1
#
_entry.id   AF-A0A9W9YX79-F1
#
_cell.length_a   1.000
_cell.length_b   1.000
_cell.length_c   1.000
_cell.angle_alpha   90.00
_cell.angle_beta   90.00
_cell.angle_gamma   90.00
#
_symmetry.space_group_name_H-M   'P 1'
#
loop_
_entity.id
_entity.type
_entity.pdbx_description
1 polymer ?
#
loop_
_entity_poly.entity_id
_entity_poly.type
_entity_poly.pdbx_seq_one_letter_code
_entity_poly.pdbx_strand_id
1 'polypeptide(L)' 'MRQAGVLAAGGIYALDNIAPKLQVDHTNAEILAKGIHNMKDLGLDVDLKSVETNMMYFNVNHRTVFSQ' A
#
# COMPACT_ATOMS: atom_id res chain seq x y z
N MET A 1 12.80 -19.85 27.14
CA MET A 1 11.44 -19.79 26.57
C MET A 1 10.61 -18.56 27.02
N ARG A 2 11.23 -17.43 27.42
CA ARG A 2 10.49 -16.21 27.87
C ARG A 2 10.30 -15.15 26.78
N GLN A 3 11.16 -15.16 25.75
CA GLN A 3 11.12 -14.18 24.64
C GLN A 3 9.93 -14.40 23.69
N ALA A 4 9.51 -15.66 23.48
CA ALA A 4 8.33 -15.97 22.67
C ALA A 4 7.05 -15.33 23.22
N GLY A 5 6.95 -15.15 24.55
CA GLY A 5 5.81 -14.49 25.19
C GLY A 5 5.69 -13.01 24.83
N VAL A 6 6.81 -12.32 24.61
CA VAL A 6 6.81 -10.90 24.22
C VAL A 6 6.29 -10.74 22.79
N LEU A 7 6.72 -11.60 21.86
CA LEU A 7 6.22 -11.61 20.49
C LEU A 7 4.73 -12.01 20.43
N ALA A 8 4.33 -13.01 21.22
CA ALA A 8 2.94 -13.45 21.30
C ALA A 8 2.00 -12.34 21.83
N ALA A 9 2.44 -11.57 22.83
CA ALA A 9 1.68 -10.43 23.33
C ALA A 9 1.46 -9.36 22.25
N GLY A 10 2.48 -9.08 21.43
CA GLY A 10 2.34 -8.20 20.26
C GLY A 10 1.36 -8.74 19.22
N GLY A 11 1.38 -10.05 18.97
CA GLY A 11 0.44 -10.73 18.08
C GLY A 11 -1.02 -10.62 18.55
N ILE A 12 -1.29 -10.85 19.83
CA ILE A 12 -2.64 -10.72 20.42
C ILE A 12 -3.13 -9.28 20.27
N TYR A 13 -2.29 -8.30 20.62
CA TYR A 13 -2.66 -6.89 20.47
C TYR A 13 -2.96 -6.52 19.01
N ALA A 14 -2.16 -7.03 18.05
CA ALA A 14 -2.36 -6.80 16.63
C ALA A 14 -3.69 -7.35 16.12
N LEU A 15 -4.10 -8.54 16.57
CA LEU A 15 -5.39 -9.13 16.19
C LEU A 15 -6.57 -8.28 16.68
N ASP A 16 -6.50 -7.80 17.92
CA ASP A 16 -7.63 -7.08 18.52
C ASP A 16 -7.69 -5.59 18.08
N ASN A 17 -6.54 -4.96 17.82
CA ASN A 17 -6.46 -3.50 17.68
C ASN A 17 -5.97 -3.01 16.31
N ILE A 18 -5.27 -3.86 15.55
CA ILE A 18 -4.64 -3.47 14.27
C ILE A 18 -5.38 -4.11 13.09
N ALA A 19 -5.72 -5.41 13.15
CA ALA A 19 -6.44 -6.08 12.08
C ALA A 19 -7.76 -5.38 11.67
N PRO A 20 -8.59 -4.83 12.60
CA PRO A 20 -9.78 -4.07 12.22
C PRO A 20 -9.49 -2.79 11.42
N LYS A 21 -8.26 -2.28 11.46
CA LYS A 21 -7.84 -1.05 10.77
C LYS A 21 -7.34 -1.29 9.35
N LEU A 22 -7.13 -2.54 8.93
CA LEU A 22 -6.63 -2.86 7.58
C LEU A 22 -7.52 -2.28 6.47
N GLN A 23 -8.84 -2.19 6.71
CA GLN A 23 -9.76 -1.55 5.78
C GLN A 23 -9.41 -0.07 5.50
N VAL A 24 -8.90 0.65 6.51
CA VAL A 24 -8.46 2.05 6.35
C VAL A 24 -7.26 2.10 5.42
N ASP A 25 -6.33 1.18 5.56
CA ASP A 25 -5.16 1.10 4.68
C ASP A 25 -5.56 0.79 3.23
N HIS A 26 -6.57 -0.08 3.03
CA HIS A 26 -7.11 -0.37 1.70
C HIS A 26 -7.76 0.87 1.08
N THR A 27 -8.61 1.57 1.84
CA THR A 27 -9.24 2.82 1.38
C THR A 27 -8.19 3.89 1.06
N ASN A 28 -7.13 4.01 1.86
CA ASN A 28 -6.04 4.95 1.60
C ASN A 28 -5.27 4.61 0.31
N ALA A 29 -4.96 3.33 0.08
CA ALA A 29 -4.30 2.89 -1.14
C ALA A 29 -5.16 3.17 -2.39
N GLU A 30 -6.48 2.93 -2.30
CA GLU A 30 -7.41 3.24 -3.39
C GLU A 30 -7.49 4.75 -3.68
N ILE A 31 -7.57 5.59 -2.63
CA ILE A 31 -7.55 7.05 -2.77
C ILE A 31 -6.26 7.52 -3.43
N LEU A 32 -5.11 7.01 -2.97
CA LEU A 32 -3.80 7.35 -3.52
C LEU A 32 -3.70 6.94 -4.99
N ALA A 33 -4.12 5.72 -5.33
CA ALA A 33 -4.10 5.21 -6.69
C ALA A 33 -4.98 6.04 -7.62
N LYS A 34 -6.21 6.38 -7.19
CA LYS A 34 -7.11 7.28 -7.95
C LYS A 34 -6.51 8.66 -8.15
N GLY A 35 -5.89 9.22 -7.10
CA GLY A 35 -5.19 10.49 -7.17
C GLY A 35 -4.10 10.48 -8.24
N ILE A 36 -3.22 9.49 -8.21
CA ILE A 36 -2.14 9.33 -9.19
C ILE A 36 -2.71 9.09 -10.60
N HIS A 37 -3.71 8.22 -10.74
CA HIS A 37 -4.34 7.92 -12.03
C HIS A 37 -4.88 9.18 -12.71
N ASN A 38 -5.39 10.14 -11.94
CA ASN A 38 -5.94 11.39 -12.46
C ASN A 38 -4.86 12.41 -12.85
N MET A 39 -3.63 12.28 -12.33
CA MET A 39 -2.50 13.17 -12.64
C MET A 39 -1.75 12.70 -13.89
N LYS A 40 -2.35 12.87 -15.07
CA LYS A 40 -1.79 12.38 -16.36
C LYS A 40 -0.42 12.98 -16.71
N ASP A 41 -0.11 14.19 -16.24
CA ASP A 41 1.14 14.89 -16.54
C ASP A 41 2.32 14.46 -15.65
N LEU A 42 2.08 13.65 -14.61
CA LEU A 42 3.11 13.22 -13.66
C LEU A 42 4.05 12.15 -14.27
N GLY A 43 3.71 11.59 -15.42
CA GLY A 43 4.46 10.50 -16.05
C GLY A 43 4.39 9.20 -15.25
N LEU A 44 3.37 9.03 -14.41
CA LEU A 44 3.10 7.79 -13.68
C LEU A 44 1.84 7.13 -14.23
N ASP A 45 1.87 5.81 -14.36
CA ASP A 45 0.73 5.01 -14.80
C ASP A 45 0.36 3.98 -13.73
N VAL A 46 -0.91 3.90 -13.39
CA VAL A 46 -1.42 3.02 -12.33
C VAL A 46 -2.67 2.30 -12.82
N ASP A 47 -2.70 0.97 -12.65
CA ASP A 47 -3.89 0.16 -12.90
C ASP A 47 -4.75 0.11 -11.64
N LEU A 48 -5.84 0.88 -11.64
CA LEU A 48 -6.79 0.93 -10.53
C LEU A 48 -7.46 -0.42 -10.24
N LYS A 49 -7.57 -1.31 -11.24
CA LYS A 49 -8.18 -2.64 -11.03
C LYS A 49 -7.26 -3.60 -10.29
N SER A 50 -5.98 -3.25 -10.13
CA SER A 50 -5.01 -4.07 -9.38
C SER A 50 -4.94 -3.73 -7.89
N VAL A 51 -5.60 -2.65 -7.46
CA VAL A 51 -5.52 -2.12 -6.09
C VAL A 51 -6.65 -2.68 -5.23
N GLU A 52 -6.40 -3.86 -4.67
CA GLU A 52 -7.39 -4.62 -3.88
C GLU A 52 -7.16 -4.53 -2.36
N THR A 53 -5.95 -4.14 -1.94
CA THR A 53 -5.53 -4.09 -0.52
C THR A 53 -4.83 -2.78 -0.20
N ASN A 54 -3.88 -2.77 0.74
CA ASN A 54 -3.11 -1.60 1.13
C ASN A 54 -1.93 -1.27 0.21
N MET A 55 -1.75 -2.01 -0.89
CA MET A 55 -0.65 -1.82 -1.83
C MET A 55 -1.15 -1.43 -3.21
N MET A 56 -0.41 -0.55 -3.86
CA MET A 56 -0.59 -0.18 -5.26
C MET A 56 0.77 -0.12 -5.95
N TYR A 57 0.80 -0.46 -7.23
CA TYR A 57 2.00 -0.37 -8.07
C TYR A 57 1.74 0.62 -9.19
N PHE A 58 2.76 1.40 -9.55
CA PHE A 58 2.70 2.31 -10.68
C PHE A 58 3.99 2.20 -11.50
N ASN A 59 3.86 2.46 -12.80
CA ASN A 59 4.97 2.52 -13.74
C ASN A 59 5.44 3.96 -13.89
N VAL A 60 6.75 4.16 -14.00
CA VAL A 60 7.36 5.46 -14.26
C VAL A 60 7.66 5.58 -15.75
N ASN A 61 6.91 6.42 -16.45
CA ASN A 61 7.00 6.66 -17.89
C ASN A 61 7.77 7.96 -18.19
N HIS A 62 8.91 8.15 -17.53
CA HIS A 62 9.78 9.30 -17.76
C HIS A 62 10.96 8.93 -18.67
N ARG A 63 11.07 9.59 -19.83
CA ARG A 63 12.10 9.30 -20.86
C ARG A 63 13.54 9.39 -20.36
N THR A 64 13.81 10.13 -19.28
CA THR A 64 15.17 10.31 -18.75
C THR A 64 15.66 9.15 -17.88
N VAL A 65 14.78 8.24 -17.44
CA VAL A 65 15.17 7.16 -16.51
C VAL A 65 15.69 5.91 -17.25
N PHE A 66 15.37 5.77 -18.54
CA PHE A 66 15.86 4.69 -19.41
C PHE A 66 16.75 5.26 -20.53
N SER A 67 17.90 5.80 -20.14
CA SER A 67 19.01 6.13 -21.04
C SER A 67 20.19 5.22 -20.69
N GLN A 68 20.10 3.94 -21.08
CA GLN A 68 21.22 3.04 -21.35
C GLN A 68 20.79 2.01 -22.40
#